data_AF-A0A8T5ST15-F1
#
_entry.id   AF-A0A8T5ST15-F1
#
_cell.length_a   1.000
_cell.length_b   1.000
_cell.length_c   1.000
_cell.angle_alpha   90.00
_cell.angle_beta   90.00
_cell.angle_gamma   90.00
#
_symmetry.space_group_name_H-M   'P 1'
#
loop_
_entity.id
_entity.type
_entity.pdbx_description
1 polymer ?
#
loop_
_entity_poly.entity_id
_entity_poly.type
_entity_poly.pdbx_seq_one_letter_code
_entity_poly.pdbx_strand_id
1 'polypeptide(L)'
;METLELYDIDEDELGGLLSEIPTIWKNNSGFFDSGLIPVFINIGELDNLVFGVHIFSHGNGARLFIILSEYMRDVRIATFNITVKNMMGWLGYTSNNKGELKFKEMLEKLTYEELEIFAVENQYQESREIFICPNCSAQYRLRVLRVTEDNRIVCQNCNRLFNAIELNVTQKSASHDS
;
A
#
# COMPACT_ATOMS: atom_id res chain seq x y z
N MET A 1 18.96 -2.64 -10.72
CA MET A 1 18.40 -2.57 -9.36
C MET A 1 18.58 -1.15 -8.89
N GLU A 2 17.50 -0.51 -8.47
CA GLU A 2 17.50 0.83 -7.92
C GLU A 2 17.13 0.78 -6.44
N THR A 3 17.72 1.67 -5.65
CA THR A 3 17.42 1.81 -4.22
C THR A 3 16.85 3.20 -3.96
N LEU A 4 15.82 3.24 -3.13
CA LEU A 4 15.17 4.46 -2.62
C LEU A 4 15.12 4.42 -1.11
N GLU A 5 15.33 5.56 -0.47
CA GLU A 5 15.14 5.75 0.96
C GLU A 5 14.15 6.88 1.18
N LEU A 6 13.11 6.62 1.97
CA LEU A 6 12.18 7.61 2.48
C LEU A 6 12.48 7.83 3.95
N TYR A 7 12.61 9.10 4.33
CA TYR A 7 12.94 9.52 5.68
C TYR A 7 11.71 10.12 6.35
N ASP A 8 11.64 9.96 7.67
CA ASP A 8 10.60 10.54 8.51
C ASP A 8 9.17 10.08 8.14
N ILE A 9 9.04 8.85 7.63
CA ILE A 9 7.78 8.23 7.25
C ILE A 9 7.22 7.37 8.39
N ASP A 10 5.93 7.46 8.64
CA ASP A 10 5.24 6.60 9.60
C ASP A 10 4.91 5.23 9.04
N GLU A 11 4.75 4.26 9.93
CA GLU A 11 4.43 2.87 9.55
C GLU A 11 3.10 2.78 8.79
N ASP A 12 2.09 3.54 9.22
CA ASP A 12 0.78 3.59 8.57
C ASP A 12 0.85 4.22 7.17
N GLU A 13 1.66 5.27 7.01
CA GLU A 13 1.94 5.91 5.71
C GLU A 13 2.65 4.97 4.75
N LEU A 14 3.65 4.23 5.27
CA LEU A 14 4.33 3.20 4.50
C LEU A 14 3.37 2.08 4.08
N GLY A 15 2.52 1.63 5.01
CA GLY A 15 1.50 0.62 4.73
C GLY A 15 0.57 1.06 3.61
N GLY A 16 0.01 2.26 3.72
CA GLY A 16 -0.85 2.87 2.71
C GLY A 16 -0.16 3.09 1.36
N LEU A 17 1.10 3.54 1.38
CA LEU A 17 1.92 3.69 0.19
C LEU A 17 2.07 2.35 -0.55
N LEU A 18 2.45 1.29 0.18
CA LEU A 18 2.69 -0.03 -0.39
C LEU A 18 1.44 -0.64 -1.02
N SER A 19 0.26 -0.43 -0.40
CA SER A 19 -1.01 -0.90 -0.94
C SER A 19 -1.46 -0.11 -2.18
N GLU A 20 -1.11 1.17 -2.27
CA GLU A 20 -1.49 2.04 -3.39
C GLU A 20 -0.49 2.10 -4.55
N ILE A 21 0.64 1.38 -4.47
CA ILE A 21 1.63 1.30 -5.57
C ILE A 21 0.96 1.13 -6.96
N PRO A 22 -0.02 0.23 -7.16
CA PRO A 22 -0.70 0.09 -8.45
C PRO A 22 -1.44 1.34 -8.90
N THR A 23 -2.13 2.01 -7.98
CA THR A 23 -2.89 3.24 -8.22
C THR A 23 -1.93 4.39 -8.55
N ILE A 24 -0.90 4.57 -7.73
CA ILE A 24 0.14 5.59 -7.91
C ILE A 24 0.83 5.41 -9.26
N TRP A 25 1.18 4.17 -9.61
CA TRP A 25 1.74 3.85 -10.92
C TRP A 25 0.81 4.28 -12.03
N LYS A 26 -0.46 3.86 -12.00
CA LYS A 26 -1.44 4.18 -13.03
C LYS A 26 -1.59 5.69 -13.24
N ASN A 27 -1.56 6.48 -12.17
CA ASN A 27 -1.66 7.94 -12.23
C ASN A 27 -0.40 8.58 -12.85
N ASN A 28 0.77 7.98 -12.63
CA ASN A 28 2.06 8.45 -13.16
C ASN A 28 2.41 7.86 -14.54
N SER A 29 1.75 6.78 -14.93
CA SER A 29 1.97 6.08 -16.18
C SER A 29 0.87 6.46 -17.15
N GLY A 30 1.20 7.31 -18.14
CA GLY A 30 0.22 7.88 -19.06
C GLY A 30 -0.76 6.88 -19.69
N PHE A 31 -1.84 7.39 -20.31
CA PHE A 31 -3.08 6.70 -20.70
C PHE A 31 -2.99 5.28 -21.33
N PHE A 32 -1.87 4.92 -21.95
CA PHE A 32 -1.67 3.61 -22.59
C PHE A 32 -0.95 2.58 -21.73
N ASP A 33 -0.62 2.92 -20.49
CA ASP A 33 0.02 1.98 -19.57
C ASP A 33 -1.03 1.04 -18.96
N SER A 34 -0.76 -0.25 -19.05
CA SER A 34 -1.62 -1.35 -18.55
C SER A 34 -1.77 -1.38 -17.02
N GLY A 35 -1.05 -0.53 -16.29
CA GLY A 35 -1.03 -0.54 -14.84
C GLY A 35 -0.21 -1.68 -14.26
N LEU A 36 -0.12 -1.71 -12.93
CA LEU A 36 0.47 -2.82 -12.17
C LEU A 36 -0.63 -3.70 -11.60
N ILE A 37 -0.40 -5.01 -11.62
CA ILE A 37 -1.28 -5.99 -11.01
C ILE A 37 -0.49 -6.71 -9.92
N PRO A 38 -0.93 -6.70 -8.65
CA PRO A 38 -0.25 -7.40 -7.58
C PRO A 38 -0.30 -8.92 -7.84
N VAL A 39 0.87 -9.55 -7.80
CA VAL A 39 1.05 -11.01 -7.94
C VAL A 39 1.29 -11.62 -6.56
N PHE A 40 2.11 -10.98 -5.75
CA PHE A 40 2.46 -11.43 -4.42
C PHE A 40 2.77 -10.23 -3.54
N ILE A 41 2.18 -10.19 -2.36
CA ILE A 41 2.45 -9.18 -1.34
C ILE A 41 2.55 -9.95 -0.04
N ASN A 42 3.68 -9.83 0.64
CA ASN A 42 3.85 -10.41 1.96
C ASN A 42 4.69 -9.47 2.81
N ILE A 43 4.28 -9.29 4.06
CA ILE A 43 4.91 -8.42 5.03
C ILE A 43 5.28 -9.28 6.23
N GLY A 44 6.54 -9.20 6.64
CA GLY A 44 7.06 -9.78 7.86
C GLY A 44 7.43 -8.67 8.83
N GLU A 45 7.43 -9.03 10.10
CA GLU A 45 7.67 -8.09 11.20
C GLU A 45 8.58 -8.72 12.25
N LEU A 46 9.50 -7.90 12.75
CA LEU A 46 10.29 -8.09 13.96
C LEU A 46 10.13 -6.82 14.82
N ASP A 47 10.54 -6.85 16.08
CA ASP A 47 10.31 -5.77 17.05
C ASP A 47 10.56 -4.35 16.50
N ASN A 48 11.71 -4.09 15.88
CA ASN A 48 12.09 -2.76 15.36
C ASN A 48 12.14 -2.69 13.83
N LEU A 49 11.69 -3.73 13.12
CA LEU A 49 11.84 -3.85 11.68
C LEU A 49 10.58 -4.43 11.03
N VAL A 50 9.99 -3.70 10.09
CA VAL A 50 9.02 -4.25 9.14
C VAL A 50 9.74 -4.51 7.82
N PHE A 51 9.51 -5.65 7.19
CA PHE A 51 10.07 -5.94 5.87
C PHE A 51 9.00 -6.54 4.95
N GLY A 52 9.05 -6.22 3.67
CA GLY A 52 8.03 -6.60 2.71
C GLY A 52 8.62 -7.10 1.41
N VAL A 53 7.95 -8.09 0.81
CA VAL A 53 8.21 -8.57 -0.54
C VAL A 53 6.97 -8.31 -1.38
N HIS A 54 7.09 -7.41 -2.33
CA HIS A 54 6.00 -6.98 -3.20
C HIS A 54 6.37 -7.28 -4.65
N ILE A 55 5.56 -8.11 -5.30
CA ILE A 55 5.74 -8.51 -6.69
C ILE A 55 4.51 -8.07 -7.46
N PHE A 56 4.74 -7.23 -8.46
CA PHE A 56 3.71 -6.75 -9.37
C PHE A 56 4.04 -7.20 -10.79
N SER A 57 3.00 -7.57 -11.54
CA SER A 57 3.10 -7.77 -12.98
C SER A 57 2.68 -6.51 -13.72
N HIS A 58 3.35 -6.23 -14.83
CA HIS A 58 3.06 -5.10 -15.72
C HIS A 58 2.81 -5.62 -17.14
N GLY A 59 1.77 -5.08 -17.79
CA GLY A 59 1.28 -5.59 -19.07
C GLY A 59 0.61 -6.95 -18.92
N ASN A 60 0.59 -7.72 -20.00
CA ASN A 60 0.10 -9.12 -19.99
C ASN A 60 1.10 -10.07 -19.29
N GLY A 61 1.65 -9.70 -18.13
CA GLY A 61 2.65 -10.48 -17.40
C GLY A 61 4.05 -10.46 -18.01
N ALA A 62 4.33 -9.51 -18.92
CA ALA A 62 5.60 -9.41 -19.62
C ALA A 62 6.76 -9.00 -18.70
N ARG A 63 6.47 -8.18 -17.69
CA ARG A 63 7.46 -7.66 -16.75
C ARG A 63 6.99 -7.88 -15.31
N LEU A 64 7.93 -8.19 -14.45
CA LEU A 64 7.75 -8.28 -13.01
C LEU A 64 8.54 -7.16 -12.34
N PHE A 65 7.84 -6.38 -11.53
CA PHE A 65 8.43 -5.45 -10.58
C PHE A 65 8.51 -6.17 -9.25
N ILE A 66 9.71 -6.29 -8.72
CA ILE A 66 10.00 -6.91 -7.43
C ILE A 66 10.54 -5.80 -6.53
N ILE A 67 9.86 -5.58 -5.42
CA ILE A 67 10.20 -4.54 -4.45
C ILE A 67 10.41 -5.23 -3.11
N LEU A 68 11.60 -5.05 -2.56
CA LEU A 68 11.91 -5.43 -1.20
C LEU A 68 11.89 -4.15 -0.37
N SER A 69 10.97 -4.04 0.57
CA SER A 69 10.86 -2.91 1.48
C SER A 69 11.39 -3.29 2.85
N GLU A 70 12.09 -2.38 3.51
CA GLU A 70 12.53 -2.49 4.91
C GLU A 70 12.19 -1.18 5.62
N TYR A 71 11.65 -1.24 6.82
CA TYR A 71 11.28 -0.08 7.62
C TYR A 71 11.80 -0.22 9.03
N MET A 72 12.70 0.69 9.39
CA MET A 72 13.29 0.75 10.73
C MET A 72 12.49 1.73 11.59
N ARG A 73 11.73 1.20 12.57
CA ARG A 73 10.82 1.99 13.41
C ARG A 73 11.53 3.09 14.20
N ASP A 74 12.69 2.76 14.78
CA ASP A 74 13.43 3.66 15.67
C ASP A 74 13.89 4.95 14.97
N VAL A 75 14.12 4.88 13.66
CA VAL A 75 14.63 6.00 12.86
C VAL A 75 13.62 6.51 11.84
N ARG A 76 12.45 5.86 11.73
CA ARG A 76 11.39 6.19 10.74
C ARG A 76 11.93 6.26 9.31
N ILE A 77 12.76 5.28 8.93
CA ILE A 77 13.35 5.19 7.59
C ILE A 77 12.81 3.96 6.89
N ALA A 78 12.26 4.15 5.69
CA ALA A 78 11.87 3.08 4.78
C ALA A 78 12.86 2.98 3.61
N THR A 79 13.44 1.81 3.39
CA THR A 79 14.32 1.50 2.25
C THR A 79 13.59 0.58 1.28
N PHE A 80 13.65 0.90 -0.01
CA PHE A 80 13.07 0.10 -1.09
C PHE A 80 14.16 -0.32 -2.06
N ASN A 81 14.28 -1.62 -2.29
CA ASN A 81 15.11 -2.19 -3.34
C ASN A 81 14.22 -2.66 -4.49
N ILE A 82 14.32 -1.95 -5.62
CA ILE A 82 13.45 -2.13 -6.78
C ILE A 82 14.22 -2.87 -7.87
N THR A 83 13.66 -3.98 -8.31
CA THR A 83 14.18 -4.80 -9.40
C THR A 83 13.11 -5.07 -10.43
N VAL A 84 13.42 -4.84 -11.72
CA VAL A 84 12.52 -5.18 -12.81
C VAL A 84 13.08 -6.35 -13.61
N LYS A 85 12.27 -7.39 -13.80
CA LYS A 85 12.60 -8.55 -14.62
C LYS A 85 11.65 -8.66 -15.79
N ASN A 86 12.19 -8.83 -16.99
CA ASN A 86 11.41 -9.15 -18.17
C ASN A 86 11.30 -10.67 -18.31
N MET A 87 10.06 -11.17 -18.39
CA MET A 87 9.78 -12.59 -18.57
C MET A 87 9.80 -12.99 -20.05
N MET A 88 9.66 -12.02 -20.96
CA MET A 88 9.79 -12.24 -22.40
C MET A 88 11.21 -11.87 -22.85
N GLY A 89 12.04 -12.89 -23.07
CA GLY A 89 13.50 -12.81 -23.24
C GLY A 89 14.07 -12.02 -24.43
N TRP A 90 13.28 -11.15 -25.07
CA TRP A 90 13.71 -10.36 -26.23
C TRP A 90 13.85 -8.86 -25.98
N LEU A 91 13.22 -8.33 -24.93
CA LEU A 91 13.37 -6.93 -24.56
C LEU A 91 14.56 -6.81 -23.59
N GLY A 92 15.74 -6.55 -24.14
CA GLY A 92 17.02 -6.58 -23.43
C GLY A 92 17.15 -5.70 -22.17
N TYR A 93 18.31 -5.82 -21.52
CA TYR A 93 18.68 -5.23 -20.22
C TYR A 93 18.34 -3.74 -20.06
N THR A 94 18.42 -2.93 -21.13
CA THR A 94 18.13 -1.49 -21.11
C THR A 94 16.68 -1.14 -20.79
N SER A 95 15.73 -2.04 -21.06
CA SER A 95 14.31 -1.83 -20.73
C SER A 95 14.01 -2.03 -19.23
N ASN A 96 14.80 -2.85 -18.54
CA ASN A 96 14.65 -3.10 -17.10
C ASN A 96 15.11 -1.89 -16.29
N ASN A 97 16.30 -1.34 -16.59
CA ASN A 97 16.83 -0.16 -15.88
C ASN A 97 15.89 1.05 -15.98
N LYS A 98 15.24 1.25 -17.14
CA LYS A 98 14.25 2.32 -17.31
C LYS A 98 13.01 2.11 -16.44
N GLY A 99 12.58 0.86 -16.25
CA GLY A 99 11.46 0.52 -15.37
C GLY A 99 11.79 0.77 -13.91
N GLU A 100 12.97 0.34 -13.47
CA GLU A 100 13.46 0.55 -12.10
C GLU A 100 13.58 2.06 -11.78
N LEU A 101 14.23 2.82 -12.67
CA LEU A 101 14.39 4.27 -12.51
C LEU A 101 13.03 4.99 -12.49
N LYS A 102 12.12 4.67 -13.42
CA LYS A 102 10.78 5.27 -13.46
C LYS A 102 10.00 4.99 -12.18
N PHE A 103 10.12 3.78 -11.64
CA PHE A 103 9.44 3.41 -10.40
C PHE A 103 10.01 4.19 -9.20
N LYS A 104 11.34 4.30 -9.13
CA LYS A 104 11.99 5.14 -8.13
C LYS A 104 11.57 6.60 -8.23
N GLU A 105 11.65 7.20 -9.42
CA GLU A 105 11.24 8.59 -9.66
C GLU A 105 9.76 8.85 -9.35
N MET A 106 8.91 7.84 -9.49
CA MET A 106 7.49 7.93 -9.11
C MET A 106 7.34 8.04 -7.59
N LEU A 107 8.00 7.18 -6.83
CA LEU A 107 7.95 7.21 -5.37
C LEU A 107 8.63 8.47 -4.80
N GLU A 108 9.72 8.93 -5.40
CA GLU A 108 10.43 10.16 -4.99
C GLU A 108 9.61 11.44 -5.18
N LYS A 109 8.59 11.42 -6.03
CA LYS A 109 7.72 12.58 -6.29
C LYS A 109 6.58 12.70 -5.30
N LEU A 110 6.35 11.69 -4.46
CA LEU A 110 5.27 11.72 -3.49
C LEU A 110 5.56 12.77 -2.41
N THR A 111 4.57 13.62 -2.18
CA THR A 111 4.56 14.60 -1.11
C THR A 111 4.08 13.96 0.21
N TYR A 112 4.41 14.59 1.34
CA TYR A 112 3.88 14.15 2.64
C TYR A 112 2.34 14.14 2.67
N GLU A 113 1.70 15.16 2.05
CA GLU A 113 0.24 15.21 1.95
C GLU A 113 -0.33 14.00 1.19
N GLU A 114 0.32 13.56 0.11
CA GLU A 114 -0.09 12.35 -0.62
C GLU A 114 0.12 11.08 0.21
N LEU A 115 1.21 10.98 0.97
CA LEU A 115 1.47 9.85 1.86
C LEU A 115 0.43 9.73 2.98
N GLU A 116 0.05 10.86 3.60
CA GLU A 116 -1.02 10.91 4.61
C GLU A 116 -2.37 10.46 4.03
N ILE A 117 -2.70 10.89 2.81
CA ILE A 117 -3.93 10.46 2.11
C ILE A 117 -3.94 8.93 1.96
N PHE A 118 -2.82 8.33 1.52
CA PHE A 118 -2.75 6.88 1.36
C PHE A 118 -2.89 6.13 2.69
N ALA A 119 -2.35 6.68 3.78
CA ALA A 119 -2.53 6.13 5.13
C ALA A 119 -4.01 6.11 5.54
N VAL A 120 -4.71 7.23 5.32
CA VAL A 120 -6.13 7.39 5.65
C VAL A 120 -7.01 6.47 4.81
N GLU A 121 -6.76 6.37 3.50
CA GLU A 121 -7.56 5.52 2.61
C GLU A 121 -7.43 4.03 2.93
N ASN A 122 -6.25 3.59 3.40
CA ASN A 122 -5.98 2.19 3.72
C ASN A 122 -6.10 1.83 5.21
N GLN A 123 -6.56 2.75 6.05
CA GLN A 123 -6.69 2.58 7.50
C GLN A 123 -7.40 1.27 7.93
N TYR A 124 -8.35 0.78 7.12
CA TYR A 124 -9.14 -0.41 7.45
C TYR A 124 -8.82 -1.64 6.59
N GLN A 125 -7.81 -1.59 5.72
CA GLN A 125 -7.59 -2.61 4.67
C GLN A 125 -7.43 -4.03 5.24
N GLU A 126 -6.79 -4.16 6.40
CA GLU A 126 -6.60 -5.44 7.09
C GLU A 126 -7.78 -5.85 8.00
N SER A 127 -8.71 -4.94 8.27
CA SER A 127 -9.81 -5.20 9.19
C SER A 127 -10.81 -6.20 8.62
N ARG A 128 -11.10 -7.24 9.42
CA ARG A 128 -12.15 -8.24 9.15
C ARG A 128 -13.49 -7.89 9.79
N GLU A 129 -13.53 -6.78 10.53
CA GLU A 129 -14.71 -6.37 11.26
C GLU A 129 -15.81 -5.86 10.32
N ILE A 130 -17.03 -5.87 10.84
CA ILE A 130 -18.22 -5.44 10.12
C ILE A 130 -18.64 -4.08 10.69
N PHE A 131 -18.68 -3.08 9.82
CA PHE A 131 -19.34 -1.82 10.10
C PHE A 131 -20.83 -1.91 9.75
N ILE A 132 -21.68 -1.49 10.67
CA ILE A 132 -23.12 -1.34 10.45
C ILE A 132 -23.45 0.14 10.43
N CYS A 133 -23.92 0.64 9.29
CA CYS A 133 -24.31 2.03 9.14
C CYS A 133 -25.45 2.38 10.11
N PRO A 134 -25.30 3.37 11.01
CA PRO A 134 -26.32 3.69 12.02
C PRO A 134 -27.58 4.33 11.41
N ASN A 135 -27.50 4.85 10.19
CA ASN A 135 -28.61 5.54 9.54
C ASN A 135 -29.50 4.61 8.69
N CYS A 136 -28.93 3.58 8.06
CA CYS A 136 -29.68 2.71 7.15
C CYS A 136 -29.47 1.22 7.42
N SER A 137 -28.72 0.86 8.47
CA SER A 137 -28.41 -0.52 8.87
C SER A 137 -27.70 -1.37 7.81
N ALA A 138 -27.14 -0.75 6.77
CA ALA A 138 -26.36 -1.45 5.76
C ALA A 138 -25.05 -1.94 6.39
N GLN A 139 -24.66 -3.17 6.06
CA GLN A 139 -23.48 -3.82 6.61
C GLN A 139 -22.35 -3.85 5.59
N TYR A 140 -21.16 -3.46 6.02
CA TYR A 140 -19.96 -3.40 5.20
C TYR A 140 -18.82 -4.06 5.94
N ARG A 141 -17.91 -4.70 5.21
CA ARG A 141 -16.59 -5.02 5.80
C ARG A 141 -15.82 -3.71 5.94
N LEU A 142 -15.14 -3.51 7.05
CA LEU A 142 -14.39 -2.27 7.31
C LEU A 142 -13.38 -1.95 6.20
N ARG A 143 -12.67 -2.96 5.69
CA ARG A 143 -11.77 -2.86 4.53
C ARG A 143 -12.36 -2.36 3.21
N VAL A 144 -13.69 -2.29 3.07
CA VAL A 144 -14.35 -1.79 1.84
C VAL A 144 -15.03 -0.44 2.05
N LEU A 145 -14.84 0.17 3.22
CA LEU A 145 -15.36 1.50 3.50
C LEU A 145 -14.59 2.55 2.70
N ARG A 146 -15.31 3.59 2.31
CA ARG A 146 -14.69 4.77 1.72
C ARG A 146 -14.47 5.78 2.84
N VAL A 147 -13.21 6.12 3.06
CA VAL A 147 -12.79 7.18 3.97
C VAL A 147 -12.52 8.43 3.14
N THR A 148 -13.01 9.57 3.59
CA THR A 148 -12.75 10.88 2.99
C THR A 148 -11.45 11.47 3.54
N GLU A 149 -10.91 12.47 2.87
CA GLU A 149 -9.68 13.20 3.26
C GLU A 149 -9.74 13.75 4.69
N ASP A 150 -10.92 14.09 5.20
CA ASP A 150 -11.14 14.55 6.57
C ASP A 150 -11.40 13.43 7.58
N ASN A 151 -10.97 12.20 7.25
CA ASN A 151 -11.08 10.99 8.06
C ASN A 151 -12.52 10.64 8.47
N ARG A 152 -13.47 10.82 7.54
CA ARG A 152 -14.87 10.42 7.72
C ARG A 152 -15.25 9.28 6.80
N ILE A 153 -16.14 8.42 7.26
CA ILE A 153 -16.63 7.28 6.49
C ILE A 153 -17.89 7.68 5.73
N VAL A 154 -17.96 7.38 4.43
CA VAL A 154 -19.18 7.54 3.62
C VAL A 154 -19.91 6.20 3.51
N CYS A 155 -21.17 6.14 3.98
CA CYS A 155 -22.04 4.99 3.73
C CYS A 155 -22.40 4.94 2.25
N GLN A 156 -22.05 3.85 1.57
CA GLN A 156 -22.30 3.66 0.14
C GLN A 156 -23.79 3.50 -0.24
N ASN A 157 -24.66 3.24 0.75
CA ASN A 157 -26.10 3.07 0.51
C ASN A 157 -26.91 4.35 0.76
N CYS A 158 -26.61 5.11 1.82
CA CYS A 158 -27.37 6.31 2.19
C CYS A 158 -26.59 7.62 2.03
N ASN A 159 -25.34 7.56 1.60
CA ASN A 159 -24.42 8.69 1.36
C ASN A 159 -24.24 9.64 2.55
N ARG A 160 -24.53 9.18 3.77
CA ARG A 160 -24.26 9.94 5.00
C ARG A 160 -22.82 9.71 5.45
N LEU A 161 -22.27 10.72 6.10
CA LEU A 161 -20.91 10.76 6.66
C LEU A 161 -20.93 10.43 8.15
N PHE A 162 -19.89 9.75 8.63
CA PHE A 162 -19.69 9.41 10.04
C PHE A 162 -18.21 9.56 10.39
N ASN A 163 -17.90 9.73 11.67
CA ASN A 163 -16.51 9.73 12.12
C ASN A 163 -15.87 8.35 11.88
N ALA A 164 -14.56 8.34 11.68
CA ALA A 164 -13.74 7.12 11.70
C ALA A 164 -14.05 6.27 12.94
N ILE A 165 -13.97 4.95 12.78
CA ILE A 165 -14.20 4.01 13.87
C ILE A 165 -12.87 3.80 14.57
N GLU A 166 -12.80 4.15 15.86
CA GLU A 166 -11.70 3.71 16.71
C GLU A 166 -11.81 2.20 16.90
N LEU A 167 -10.94 1.44 16.22
CA LEU A 167 -10.82 0.02 16.47
C LEU A 167 -10.22 -0.14 17.87
N ASN A 168 -11.03 -0.58 18.82
CA ASN A 168 -10.50 -1.04 20.10
C ASN A 168 -9.66 -2.29 19.82
N VAL A 169 -8.33 -2.12 19.73
CA VAL A 169 -7.38 -3.23 19.70
C VAL A 169 -7.43 -3.93 21.06
N THR A 170 -8.46 -4.75 21.26
CA THR A 170 -8.58 -5.63 22.42
C THR A 170 -8.63 -7.05 21.89
N GLN A 171 -7.44 -7.66 21.69
CA GLN A 171 -7.18 -9.08 21.98
C GLN A 171 -5.77 -9.51 21.52
N LYS A 172 -4.80 -9.47 22.45
CA LYS A 172 -3.70 -10.44 22.50
C LYS A 172 -3.14 -10.54 23.93
N SER A 173 -3.98 -10.96 24.88
CA SER A 173 -3.54 -11.47 26.18
C SER A 173 -4.63 -12.35 26.81
N ALA A 174 -5.05 -13.38 26.10
CA ALA A 174 -5.81 -14.46 26.70
C ALA A 174 -5.59 -15.77 25.93
N SER A 175 -4.53 -16.49 26.28
CA SER A 175 -4.52 -17.96 26.46
C SER A 175 -3.10 -18.50 26.33
N HIS A 176 -2.47 -18.80 27.47
CA HIS A 176 -1.76 -20.06 27.74
C HIS A 176 -1.21 -20.00 29.17
N ASP A 177 -2.12 -20.14 30.13
CA ASP A 177 -1.80 -20.77 31.41
C ASP A 177 -2.79 -21.92 31.57
N SER A 178 -2.33 -23.12 31.24
CA SER A 178 -2.91 -24.41 31.62
C SER A 178 -1.81 -25.46 31.56
#